data_AF-A0A1E3A110-F1
#
_entry.id   AF-A0A1E3A110-F1
#
_cell.length_a   1.000
_cell.length_b   1.000
_cell.length_c   1.000
_cell.angle_alpha   90.00
_cell.angle_beta   90.00
_cell.angle_gamma   90.00
#
_symmetry.space_group_name_H-M   'P 1'
#
loop_
_entity.id
_entity.type
_entity.pdbx_description
1 polymer ?
#
loop_
_entity_poly.entity_id
_entity_poly.type
_entity_poly.pdbx_seq_one_letter_code
_entity_poly.pdbx_strand_id
1 'polypeptide(L)' 'MIIVDAAACCQLGIEFILKNGSEDPADYPEAGTEVCVAGEFQLYDEDGETYCHLVSSDILE' A
#
# COMPACT_ATOMS: atom_id res chain seq x y z
N MET A 1 2.14 2.35 4.29
CA MET A 1 1.91 3.57 3.47
C MET A 1 0.61 3.40 2.68
N ILE A 2 -0.14 4.48 2.40
CA ILE A 2 -1.44 4.43 1.70
C ILE A 2 -1.35 5.10 0.32
N ILE A 3 -1.88 4.44 -0.71
CA ILE A 3 -2.04 5.01 -2.06
C ILE A 3 -3.40 5.70 -2.12
N VAL A 4 -3.40 7.03 -2.11
CA VAL A 4 -4.62 7.84 -2.08
C VAL A 4 -5.40 7.84 -3.40
N ASP A 5 -4.75 7.61 -4.54
CA ASP A 5 -5.43 7.51 -5.84
C ASP A 5 -6.38 6.28 -5.90
N ALA A 6 -6.04 5.23 -5.16
CA ALA A 6 -6.92 4.07 -4.99
C ALA A 6 -8.17 4.36 -4.12
N ALA A 7 -8.27 5.55 -3.50
CA ALA A 7 -9.46 5.95 -2.76
C ALA A 7 -10.71 6.06 -3.67
N ALA A 8 -10.54 6.12 -4.99
CA ALA A 8 -11.64 6.08 -5.95
C ALA A 8 -12.35 4.71 -6.02
N CYS A 9 -11.69 3.60 -5.69
CA CYS A 9 -12.29 2.27 -5.67
C CYS A 9 -12.57 1.74 -4.26
N CYS A 10 -11.74 2.09 -3.28
CA CYS A 10 -11.83 1.68 -1.89
C CYS A 10 -11.64 2.94 -1.06
N GLN A 11 -12.72 3.56 -0.54
CA GLN A 11 -12.76 4.93 0.03
C GLN A 11 -11.68 5.31 1.07
N LEU A 12 -10.88 4.34 1.53
CA LEU A 12 -9.79 4.47 2.49
C LEU A 12 -8.38 4.49 1.84
N GLY A 13 -8.28 4.27 0.52
CA GLY A 13 -7.02 4.00 -0.19
C GLY A 13 -6.64 2.51 -0.15
N ILE A 14 -5.45 2.19 -0.66
CA ILE A 14 -4.86 0.83 -0.57
C ILE A 14 -3.54 0.94 0.19
N GLU A 15 -3.38 0.12 1.22
CA GLU A 15 -2.12 -0.01 1.94
C GLU A 15 -1.12 -0.83 1.12
N PHE A 16 0.16 -0.51 1.21
CA PHE A 16 1.21 -1.37 0.66
C PHE A 16 2.40 -1.54 1.59
N ILE A 17 2.99 -2.72 1.52
CA ILE A 17 4.15 -3.16 2.28
C ILE A 17 5.26 -3.52 1.30
N LEU A 18 6.45 -2.95 1.53
CA LEU A 18 7.63 -3.21 0.72
C LEU A 18 8.03 -4.69 0.78
N LYS A 19 8.65 -5.20 -0.28
CA LYS A 19 9.12 -6.59 -0.37
C LYS A 19 10.10 -7.02 0.71
N ASN A 20 10.85 -6.08 1.29
CA ASN A 20 11.72 -6.32 2.44
C ASN A 20 10.96 -6.41 3.77
N GLY A 21 9.63 -6.19 3.76
CA GLY A 21 8.79 -6.15 4.94
C GLY A 21 9.03 -4.93 5.83
N SER A 22 9.71 -3.89 5.35
CA SER A 22 10.02 -2.72 6.18
C SER A 22 8.78 -1.89 6.46
N GLU A 23 8.65 -1.50 7.72
CA GLU A 23 7.65 -0.57 8.24
C GLU A 23 8.28 0.80 8.57
N ASP A 24 9.60 0.95 8.38
CA ASP A 24 10.30 2.21 8.64
C ASP A 24 9.88 3.25 7.59
N PRO A 25 9.31 4.40 8.00
CA PRO A 25 8.92 5.47 7.07
C PRO A 25 10.08 5.97 6.18
N ALA A 26 11.33 5.83 6.64
CA ALA A 26 12.51 6.23 5.87
C ALA A 26 12.76 5.34 4.63
N ASP A 27 12.20 4.13 4.60
CA ASP A 27 12.31 3.23 3.44
C ASP A 27 11.23 3.49 2.39
N TYR A 28 10.27 4.37 2.67
CA TYR A 28 9.21 4.76 1.75
C TYR A 28 9.54 6.09 1.03
N PRO A 29 8.96 6.34 -0.15
CA PRO A 29 9.04 7.63 -0.82
C PRO A 29 8.53 8.77 0.06
N GLU A 30 9.07 9.97 -0.15
CA GLU A 30 8.58 11.18 0.53
C GLU A 30 7.07 11.36 0.29
N ALA A 31 6.35 11.77 1.33
CA ALA A 31 4.91 11.99 1.25
C ALA A 31 4.56 12.99 0.13
N GLY A 32 3.61 12.61 -0.74
CA GLY A 32 3.21 13.41 -1.90
C GLY A 32 4.00 13.13 -3.18
N THR A 33 5.01 12.26 -3.13
CA THR A 33 5.68 11.75 -4.33
C THR A 33 4.72 10.86 -5.12
N GLU A 34 4.56 11.13 -6.41
CA GLU A 34 3.85 10.23 -7.32
C GLU A 34 4.71 8.99 -7.59
N VAL A 35 4.15 7.81 -7.35
CA VAL A 35 4.84 6.53 -7.54
C VAL A 35 3.91 5.51 -8.19
N CYS A 36 4.51 4.60 -8.96
CA CYS A 36 3.87 3.38 -9.41
C CYS A 36 4.30 2.24 -8.48
N VAL A 37 3.37 1.45 -7.97
CA VAL A 37 3.64 0.33 -7.07
C VAL A 37 3.03 -0.93 -7.66
N ALA A 38 3.78 -2.04 -7.67
CA ALA A 38 3.29 -3.34 -8.05
C ALA A 38 3.55 -4.35 -6.94
N GLY A 39 2.53 -5.12 -6.56
CA GLY A 39 2.60 -6.11 -5.50
C GLY A 39 1.51 -7.17 -5.65
N GLU A 40 1.46 -8.09 -4.69
CA GLU A 40 0.39 -9.07 -4.60
C GLU A 40 -0.81 -8.46 -3.87
N PHE A 41 -1.95 -8.42 -4.54
CA PHE A 41 -3.20 -7.97 -3.95
C PHE A 41 -3.77 -9.02 -3.00
N GLN A 42 -4.02 -8.62 -1.77
CA GLN A 42 -4.62 -9.47 -0.75
C GLN A 42 -5.73 -8.74 0.00
N LEU A 43 -6.65 -9.54 0.54
CA LEU A 43 -7.67 -9.09 1.47
C LEU A 43 -7.34 -9.65 2.86
N TYR A 44 -7.56 -8.85 3.90
CA TYR A 44 -7.43 -9.30 5.28
C TYR A 44 -8.59 -8.76 6.11
N ASP A 45 -8.99 -9.50 7.15
CA ASP A 45 -10.03 -9.10 8.07
C ASP A 45 -9.39 -8.56 9.36
N GLU A 46 -9.75 -7.35 9.74
CA GLU A 46 -9.35 -6.71 11.00
C GLU A 46 -10.59 -6.12 11.67
N ASP A 47 -10.81 -6.46 12.94
CA ASP A 47 -11.98 -6.03 13.72
C ASP A 47 -13.35 -6.29 13.06
N GLY A 48 -13.43 -7.31 12.20
CA GLY A 48 -14.65 -7.68 11.47
C GLY A 48 -14.91 -6.85 10.21
N GLU A 49 -13.96 -6.01 9.81
CA GLU A 49 -13.96 -5.30 8.53
C GLU A 49 -12.90 -5.90 7.60
N THR A 50 -13.24 -6.03 6.32
CA THR A 50 -12.32 -6.54 5.29
C THR A 50 -11.59 -5.38 4.63
N TYR A 51 -10.27 -5.41 4.70
CA TYR A 51 -9.36 -4.42 4.13
C TYR A 51 -8.63 -5.00 2.93
N CYS A 52 -8.00 -4.11 2.15
CA CYS A 52 -7.20 -4.48 1.00
C CYS A 52 -5.80 -3.87 1.09
N HIS A 53 -4.80 -4.68 0.75
CA HIS A 53 -3.40 -4.25 0.72
C HIS A 53 -2.62 -4.90 -0.41
N LEU A 54 -1.50 -4.27 -0.77
CA LEU A 54 -0.49 -4.81 -1.66
C LEU A 54 0.72 -5.25 -0.84
N VAL A 55 0.99 -6.54 -0.83
CA VAL A 55 2.17 -7.12 -0.15
C VAL A 55 3.25 -7.46 -1.17
N SER A 56 4.48 -7.68 -0.68
CA SER A 56 5.64 -7.96 -1.53
C SER A 56 5.83 -6.88 -2.61
N SER A 57 5.56 -5.63 -2.26
CA SER A 57 5.46 -4.54 -3.22
C SER A 57 6.83 -4.01 -3.63
N ASP A 58 6.97 -3.77 -4.92
CA ASP A 58 8.11 -3.10 -5.54
C ASP A 58 7.64 -1.73 -6.08
N ILE A 59 8.47 -0.69 -5.90
CA ILE A 59 8.25 0.63 -6.49
C ILE A 59 8.82 0.60 -7.90
N LEU A 60 8.01 0.99 -8.89
CA LEU A 60 8.39 1.07 -10.28
C LEU A 60 8.86 2.49 -10.60
N GLU A 61 10.00 2.60 -11.29
CA GLU A 61 10.55 3.86 -11.84
C GLU A 61 9.82 4.34 -13.09
#